data_AF-A0A810NUC8-F1
#
_entry.id   AF-A0A810NUC8-F1
#
_cell.length_a   1.000
_cell.length_b   1.000
_cell.length_c   1.000
_cell.angle_alpha   90.00
_cell.angle_beta   90.00
_cell.angle_gamma   90.00
#
_symmetry.space_group_name_H-M   'P 1'
#
loop_
_entity.id
_entity.type
_entity.pdbx_description
1 polymer ?
#
loop_
_entity_poly.entity_id
_entity_poly.type
_entity_poly.pdbx_seq_one_letter_code
_entity_poly.pdbx_strand_id
1 'polypeptide(L)'
;MDLVKEYVRRYLVAQREAERDLSDAIGRLEADGRRIIDGGQTSPTTWQYTDWHTGEIIASGDDRTRDDEVLAALDPDGAFLHVDNITRRPVEPENPGIPLSLAGALEDWVDLLDTPDEDIARFVGWTVQDVADAR
;
A
#
# COMPACT_ATOMS: atom_id res chain seq x y z
N MET A 1 -24.94 19.85 -6.98
CA MET A 1 -23.70 19.05 -6.92
C MET A 1 -23.95 17.97 -5.87
N ASP A 2 -23.74 16.71 -6.22
CA ASP A 2 -23.98 15.58 -5.30
C ASP A 2 -22.76 15.44 -4.39
N LEU A 3 -22.90 15.83 -3.12
CA LEU A 3 -21.79 15.87 -2.15
C LEU A 3 -21.22 14.48 -1.87
N VAL A 4 -22.01 13.42 -2.02
CA VAL A 4 -21.59 12.04 -1.80
C VAL A 4 -20.68 11.59 -2.94
N LYS A 5 -21.09 11.85 -4.19
CA LYS A 5 -20.25 11.56 -5.36
C LYS A 5 -18.97 12.37 -5.37
N GLU A 6 -19.06 13.63 -4.96
CA GLU A 6 -17.87 14.48 -4.83
C GLU A 6 -16.90 13.92 -3.80
N TYR A 7 -17.38 13.46 -2.65
CA TYR A 7 -16.53 12.86 -1.63
C TYR A 7 -15.77 11.64 -2.16
N VAL A 8 -16.47 10.71 -2.82
CA VAL A 8 -15.83 9.50 -3.38
C VAL A 8 -14.78 9.86 -4.42
N ARG A 9 -15.02 10.87 -5.28
CA ARG A 9 -14.00 11.34 -6.24
C ARG A 9 -12.77 11.90 -5.54
N ARG A 10 -12.95 12.72 -4.51
CA ARG A 10 -11.84 13.29 -3.73
C ARG A 10 -11.05 12.19 -3.03
N TYR A 11 -11.74 11.17 -2.52
CA TYR A 11 -11.11 10.02 -1.90
C TYR A 11 -10.24 9.25 -2.90
N LEU A 12 -10.77 8.90 -4.08
CA LEU A 12 -10.01 8.25 -5.14
C LEU A 12 -8.79 9.08 -5.61
N VAL A 13 -8.94 10.40 -5.76
CA VAL A 13 -7.80 11.27 -6.08
C VAL A 13 -6.73 11.20 -4.97
N ALA A 14 -7.15 11.28 -3.72
CA ALA A 14 -6.24 11.26 -2.58
C ALA A 14 -5.54 9.89 -2.42
N GLN A 15 -6.20 8.78 -2.72
CA GLN A 15 -5.57 7.45 -2.79
C GLN A 15 -4.46 7.43 -3.84
N ARG A 16 -4.76 7.90 -5.05
CA ARG A 16 -3.79 7.97 -6.14
C ARG A 16 -2.58 8.83 -5.80
N GLU A 17 -2.81 9.97 -5.14
CA GLU A 17 -1.73 10.86 -4.69
C GLU A 17 -0.88 10.21 -3.61
N ALA A 18 -1.49 9.50 -2.65
CA ALA A 18 -0.77 8.77 -1.62
C ALA A 18 0.09 7.63 -2.20
N GLU A 19 -0.41 6.90 -3.20
CA GLU A 19 0.35 5.84 -3.88
C GLU A 19 1.52 6.42 -4.68
N ARG A 20 1.33 7.55 -5.36
CA ARG A 20 2.42 8.26 -6.04
C ARG A 20 3.48 8.74 -5.06
N ASP A 21 3.07 9.33 -3.94
CA ASP A 21 3.98 9.78 -2.88
C ASP A 21 4.79 8.61 -2.32
N LEU A 22 4.15 7.45 -2.12
CA LEU A 22 4.81 6.22 -1.68
C LEU A 22 5.81 5.73 -2.73
N SER A 23 5.40 5.65 -4.00
CA SER A 23 6.25 5.24 -5.11
C SER A 23 7.48 6.16 -5.27
N ASP A 24 7.28 7.48 -5.16
CA ASP A 24 8.36 8.46 -5.17
C ASP A 24 9.32 8.30 -3.98
N ALA A 25 8.78 8.03 -2.78
CA ALA A 25 9.58 7.78 -1.59
C ALA A 25 10.43 6.50 -1.74
N ILE A 26 9.83 5.43 -2.28
CA ILE A 26 10.50 4.18 -2.61
C ILE A 26 11.61 4.42 -3.63
N GLY A 27 11.32 5.11 -4.73
CA GLY A 27 12.32 5.40 -5.77
C GLY A 27 13.51 6.23 -5.25
N ARG A 28 13.28 7.13 -4.28
CA ARG A 28 14.38 7.86 -3.60
C ARG A 28 15.24 6.94 -2.74
N LEU A 29 14.61 6.06 -1.96
CA LEU A 29 15.33 5.08 -1.13
C LEU A 29 16.20 4.17 -2.00
N GLU A 30 15.66 3.67 -3.10
CA GLU A 30 16.40 2.83 -4.05
C GLU A 30 17.56 3.60 -4.71
N ALA A 31 17.33 4.87 -5.10
CA ALA A 31 18.38 5.73 -5.65
C ALA A 31 19.51 6.02 -4.64
N ASP A 32 19.18 6.04 -3.34
CA ASP A 32 20.15 6.17 -2.23
C ASP A 32 20.86 4.83 -1.91
N GLY A 33 20.62 3.78 -2.70
CA GLY A 33 21.24 2.46 -2.56
C GLY A 33 20.56 1.56 -1.53
N ARG A 34 19.35 1.89 -1.08
CA ARG A 34 18.56 1.01 -0.22
C ARG A 34 17.94 -0.12 -1.05
N ARG A 35 17.84 -1.31 -0.44
CA ARG A 35 17.04 -2.42 -0.98
C ARG A 35 15.80 -2.61 -0.11
N ILE A 36 14.63 -2.57 -0.71
CA ILE A 36 13.38 -2.75 0.03
C ILE A 36 13.04 -4.23 0.07
N ILE A 37 12.80 -4.73 1.27
CA ILE A 37 12.42 -6.12 1.51
C ILE A 37 11.05 -6.19 2.18
N ASP A 38 10.34 -7.27 1.91
CA ASP A 38 9.06 -7.61 2.53
C ASP A 38 9.14 -9.03 3.09
N GLY A 39 8.23 -9.38 4.00
CA GLY A 39 8.10 -10.71 4.56
C GLY A 39 8.28 -10.74 6.07
N GLY A 40 8.76 -11.87 6.57
CA GLY A 40 8.79 -12.20 7.98
C GLY A 40 8.21 -13.58 8.23
N GLN A 41 7.55 -13.73 9.38
CA GLN A 41 7.02 -15.03 9.80
C GLN A 41 5.86 -15.48 8.91
N THR A 42 6.00 -16.65 8.28
CA THR A 42 4.98 -17.26 7.40
C THR A 42 4.18 -18.36 8.13
N SER A 43 4.73 -18.94 9.19
CA SER A 43 4.05 -19.89 10.08
C SER A 43 4.71 -19.88 11.47
N PRO A 44 4.17 -20.60 12.47
CA PRO A 44 4.79 -20.69 13.79
C PRO A 44 6.27 -21.13 13.77
N THR A 45 6.70 -21.83 12.72
CA THR A 45 8.05 -22.38 12.60
C THR A 45 8.76 -22.01 11.30
N THR A 46 8.25 -21.07 10.49
CA THR A 46 8.88 -20.69 9.22
C THR A 46 8.79 -19.20 8.97
N TRP A 47 9.74 -18.69 8.20
CA TRP A 47 9.80 -17.30 7.77
C TRP A 47 10.36 -17.20 6.34
N GLN A 48 10.04 -16.10 5.66
CA GLN A 48 10.50 -15.79 4.32
C GLN A 48 10.60 -14.28 4.14
N TYR A 49 11.68 -13.82 3.53
CA TYR A 49 11.85 -12.45 3.05
C TYR A 49 11.99 -12.44 1.54
N THR A 50 11.32 -11.50 0.92
CA THR A 50 11.30 -11.28 -0.53
C THR A 50 11.74 -9.86 -0.86
N ASP A 51 12.27 -9.69 -2.05
CA ASP A 51 12.43 -8.38 -2.67
C ASP A 51 11.05 -7.78 -2.89
N TRP A 52 10.79 -6.59 -2.34
CA TRP A 52 9.46 -6.00 -2.41
C TRP A 52 9.03 -5.69 -3.85
N HIS A 53 9.98 -5.33 -4.72
CA HIS A 53 9.67 -4.96 -6.10
C HIS A 53 9.42 -6.18 -6.97
N THR A 54 10.25 -7.22 -6.84
CA THR A 54 10.20 -8.38 -7.76
C THR A 54 9.45 -9.58 -7.19
N GLY A 55 9.22 -9.63 -5.88
CA GLY A 55 8.70 -10.80 -5.18
C GLY A 55 9.69 -11.96 -5.10
N GLU A 56 10.94 -11.78 -5.53
CA GLU A 56 11.98 -12.82 -5.47
C GLU A 56 12.32 -13.14 -4.01
N ILE A 57 12.42 -14.42 -3.66
CA ILE A 57 12.82 -14.84 -2.31
C ILE A 57 14.31 -14.51 -2.10
N ILE A 58 14.57 -13.62 -1.14
CA ILE A 58 15.92 -13.23 -0.71
C ILE A 58 16.44 -14.21 0.34
N ALA A 59 15.57 -14.61 1.27
CA ALA A 59 15.90 -15.53 2.34
C ALA A 59 14.66 -16.27 2.84
N SER A 60 14.85 -17.48 3.35
CA SER A 60 13.81 -18.25 4.03
C SER A 60 14.43 -19.18 5.04
N GLY A 61 13.70 -19.50 6.11
CA GLY A 61 14.19 -20.41 7.13
C GLY A 61 13.08 -20.98 8.02
N ASP A 62 13.51 -21.77 9.00
CA ASP A 62 12.66 -22.42 9.98
C ASP A 62 13.00 -21.97 11.42
N ASP A 63 12.33 -22.57 12.41
CA ASP A 63 12.52 -22.32 13.85
C ASP A 63 13.92 -22.62 14.40
N ARG A 64 14.80 -23.21 13.58
CA ARG A 64 16.21 -23.47 13.94
C ARG A 64 17.14 -22.36 13.50
N THR A 65 16.66 -21.45 12.65
CA THR A 65 17.45 -20.38 12.06
C THR A 65 16.79 -19.04 12.36
N ARG A 66 17.51 -18.16 13.05
CA ARG A 66 16.99 -16.83 13.36
C ARG A 66 17.12 -15.93 12.13
N ASP A 67 16.02 -15.30 11.77
CA ASP A 67 15.91 -14.40 10.63
C ASP A 67 16.83 -13.18 10.76
N ASP A 68 16.90 -12.57 11.95
CA ASP A 68 17.75 -11.42 12.24
C ASP A 68 19.23 -11.68 11.93
N GLU A 69 19.74 -12.84 12.30
CA GLU A 69 21.12 -13.25 12.02
C GLU A 69 21.38 -13.47 10.52
N VAL A 70 20.41 -14.06 9.81
CA VAL A 70 20.52 -14.27 8.35
C VAL A 70 20.46 -12.95 7.60
N LEU A 71 19.54 -12.05 7.97
CA LEU A 71 19.42 -10.74 7.35
C LEU A 71 20.69 -9.90 7.60
N ALA A 72 21.23 -9.90 8.82
CA ALA A 72 22.47 -9.18 9.13
C ALA A 72 23.67 -9.73 8.35
N ALA A 73 23.71 -11.03 8.05
CA ALA A 73 24.75 -11.64 7.23
C ALA A 73 24.60 -11.31 5.74
N LEU A 74 23.37 -11.17 5.24
CA LEU A 74 23.06 -10.81 3.85
C LEU A 74 23.21 -9.31 3.56
N ASP A 75 23.10 -8.48 4.59
CA ASP A 75 23.17 -7.03 4.50
C ASP A 75 24.22 -6.42 5.45
N PRO A 76 25.51 -6.71 5.24
CA PRO A 76 26.58 -6.22 6.11
C PRO A 76 26.73 -4.70 6.09
N ASP A 77 26.28 -4.05 5.01
CA ASP A 77 26.34 -2.60 4.81
C ASP A 77 25.08 -1.87 5.34
N GLY A 78 24.07 -2.61 5.81
CA GLY A 78 22.84 -2.03 6.35
C GLY A 78 21.98 -1.33 5.29
N ALA A 79 21.99 -1.80 4.05
CA ALA A 79 21.23 -1.28 2.92
C ALA A 79 19.76 -1.74 2.90
N PHE A 80 19.41 -2.84 3.58
CA PHE A 80 18.06 -3.38 3.59
C PHE A 80 17.12 -2.49 4.41
N LEU A 81 15.94 -2.26 3.87
CA LEU A 81 14.86 -1.56 4.54
C LEU A 81 13.58 -2.40 4.44
N HIS A 82 12.99 -2.75 5.58
CA HIS A 82 11.70 -3.42 5.59
C HIS A 82 10.59 -2.48 5.07
N VAL A 83 9.69 -2.98 4.22
CA VAL A 83 8.59 -2.18 3.66
C VAL A 83 7.70 -1.58 4.74
N ASP A 84 7.48 -2.27 5.86
CA ASP A 84 6.71 -1.75 6.99
C ASP A 84 7.32 -0.48 7.63
N ASN A 85 8.62 -0.25 7.43
CA ASN A 85 9.28 0.99 7.88
C ASN A 85 9.01 2.16 6.94
N ILE A 86 8.40 1.91 5.77
CA ILE A 86 7.99 2.93 4.81
C ILE A 86 6.54 3.30 5.14
N THR A 87 6.36 4.42 5.84
CA THR A 87 5.05 4.85 6.31
C THR A 87 4.12 5.17 5.13
N ARG A 88 3.07 4.36 4.93
CA ARG A 88 1.92 4.76 4.12
C ARG A 88 1.20 5.90 4.80
N ARG A 89 0.99 7.01 4.09
CA ARG A 89 0.20 8.11 4.62
C ARG A 89 -1.28 7.72 4.63
N PRO A 90 -2.00 7.95 5.74
CA PRO A 90 -3.45 7.85 5.72
C PRO A 90 -4.01 8.83 4.69
N VAL A 91 -5.00 8.39 3.93
CA VAL A 91 -5.68 9.19 2.93
C VAL A 91 -6.77 10.00 3.64
N GLU A 92 -6.65 11.32 3.62
CA GLU A 92 -7.62 12.23 4.25
C GLU A 92 -8.17 13.21 3.21
N PRO A 93 -9.22 12.83 2.46
CA PRO A 93 -9.81 13.73 1.46
C PRO A 93 -10.54 14.89 2.14
N GLU A 94 -10.56 16.05 1.50
CA GLU A 94 -11.34 17.19 1.98
C GLU A 94 -12.85 16.85 1.95
N ASN A 95 -13.49 16.79 3.12
CA ASN A 95 -14.91 16.49 3.25
C ASN A 95 -15.78 17.70 2.83
N PRO A 96 -16.64 17.57 1.79
CA PRO A 96 -17.46 18.67 1.26
C PRO A 96 -18.71 18.97 2.12
N GLY A 97 -18.79 18.44 3.34
CA GLY A 97 -19.88 18.68 4.31
C GLY A 97 -20.83 17.49 4.51
N ILE A 98 -20.41 16.26 4.20
CA ILE A 98 -21.17 15.05 4.53
C ILE A 98 -20.86 14.58 5.97
N PRO A 99 -21.79 13.89 6.66
CA PRO A 99 -21.52 13.33 7.99
C PRO A 99 -20.31 12.39 7.97
N LEU A 100 -19.46 12.46 9.01
CA LEU A 100 -18.24 11.65 9.09
C LEU A 100 -18.52 10.14 9.06
N SER A 101 -19.64 9.70 9.64
CA SER A 101 -20.05 8.29 9.57
C SER A 101 -20.43 7.86 8.15
N LEU A 102 -20.94 8.78 7.32
CA LEU A 102 -21.22 8.51 5.92
C LEU A 102 -19.92 8.51 5.10
N ALA A 103 -19.01 9.45 5.38
CA ALA A 103 -17.68 9.47 4.78
C ALA A 103 -16.95 8.14 4.99
N GLY A 104 -16.82 7.68 6.25
CA GLY A 104 -16.19 6.40 6.56
C GLY A 104 -16.87 5.21 5.88
N ALA A 105 -18.20 5.17 5.83
CA ALA A 105 -18.91 4.10 5.12
C ALA A 105 -18.66 4.09 3.60
N LEU A 106 -18.39 5.24 2.99
CA LEU A 106 -18.03 5.35 1.58
C LEU A 106 -16.59 4.92 1.33
N GLU A 107 -15.68 5.28 2.23
CA GLU A 107 -14.27 4.83 2.22
C GLU A 107 -14.21 3.30 2.32
N ASP A 108 -14.87 2.74 3.35
CA ASP A 108 -14.97 1.29 3.54
C ASP A 108 -15.51 0.60 2.28
N TRP A 109 -16.58 1.14 1.68
CA TRP A 109 -17.17 0.57 0.46
C TRP A 109 -16.22 0.62 -0.74
N VAL A 110 -15.44 1.69 -0.91
CA VAL A 110 -14.45 1.82 -1.99
C VAL A 110 -13.27 0.87 -1.78
N ASP A 111 -12.86 0.66 -0.54
CA ASP A 111 -11.67 -0.14 -0.19
C ASP A 111 -11.94 -1.65 -0.13
N LEU A 112 -13.22 -2.05 -0.14
CA LEU A 112 -13.62 -3.44 -0.27
C LEU A 112 -13.06 -4.05 -1.57
N LEU A 113 -12.27 -5.12 -1.42
CA LEU A 113 -11.66 -5.87 -2.54
C LEU A 113 -12.70 -6.45 -3.50
N ASP A 114 -13.91 -6.72 -3.01
CA ASP A 114 -15.02 -7.27 -3.79
C ASP A 114 -15.92 -6.20 -4.40
N THR A 115 -15.73 -4.92 -4.10
CA THR A 115 -16.42 -3.83 -4.82
C THR A 115 -15.84 -3.71 -6.23
N PRO A 116 -16.65 -3.96 -7.28
CA PRO A 116 -16.18 -3.86 -8.66
C PRO A 116 -15.95 -2.40 -9.07
N ASP A 117 -14.88 -2.14 -9.81
CA ASP A 117 -14.56 -0.80 -10.31
C ASP A 117 -15.67 -0.23 -11.20
N GLU A 118 -16.45 -1.09 -11.88
CA GLU A 118 -17.60 -0.69 -12.68
C GLU A 118 -18.71 -0.03 -11.85
N ASP A 119 -18.91 -0.49 -10.60
CA ASP A 119 -19.95 0.05 -9.72
C ASP A 119 -19.54 1.40 -9.17
N ILE A 120 -18.26 1.55 -8.79
CA ILE A 120 -17.68 2.83 -8.39
C ILE A 120 -17.71 3.81 -9.55
N ALA A 121 -17.23 3.41 -10.73
CA ALA A 121 -17.19 4.23 -11.94
C ALA A 121 -18.58 4.72 -12.33
N ARG A 122 -19.60 3.85 -12.29
CA ARG A 122 -21.00 4.22 -12.53
C ARG A 122 -21.51 5.22 -11.47
N PHE A 123 -21.16 5.02 -10.20
CA PHE A 123 -21.59 5.88 -9.11
C PHE A 123 -21.01 7.30 -9.26
N VAL A 124 -19.70 7.42 -9.46
CA VAL A 124 -18.99 8.70 -9.55
C VAL A 124 -19.00 9.32 -10.94
N GLY A 125 -19.41 8.58 -11.98
CA GLY A 125 -19.45 9.05 -13.36
C GLY A 125 -18.07 9.17 -13.99
N TRP A 126 -17.16 8.25 -13.68
CA TRP A 126 -15.82 8.12 -14.28
C TRP A 126 -15.75 6.91 -15.21
N THR A 127 -14.63 6.75 -15.91
CA THR A 127 -14.35 5.48 -16.59
C THR A 127 -13.88 4.43 -15.58
N VAL A 128 -14.02 3.15 -15.94
CA VAL A 128 -13.49 2.04 -15.13
C VAL A 128 -11.97 2.19 -14.99
N GLN A 129 -11.27 2.62 -16.05
CA GLN A 129 -9.83 2.84 -16.01
C GLN A 129 -9.44 3.94 -15.02
N ASP A 130 -10.18 5.05 -14.95
CA ASP A 130 -9.88 6.13 -14.00
C ASP A 130 -10.02 5.69 -12.54
N VAL A 131 -10.94 4.74 -12.26
CA VAL A 131 -11.11 4.14 -10.94
C VAL A 131 -9.97 3.15 -10.66
N ALA A 132 -9.64 2.28 -11.62
CA ALA A 132 -8.54 1.33 -11.50
C ALA A 132 -7.18 2.02 -11.31
N ASP A 133 -6.96 3.17 -11.97
CA ASP A 133 -5.75 3.99 -11.82
C ASP A 133 -5.66 4.71 -10.46
N ALA A 134 -6.75 4.72 -9.69
CA ALA A 134 -6.87 5.41 -8.41
C ALA A 134 -6.86 4.49 -7.19
N ARG A 135 -6.94 3.17 -7.39
CA ARG A 135 -6.84 2.12 -6.38
C ARG A 135 -5.49 1.40 -6.48
#